data_AF-J6DPM9-F1
#
_entry.id   AF-J6DPM9-F1
#
_cell.length_a   1.000
_cell.length_b   1.000
_cell.length_c   1.000
_cell.angle_alpha   90.00
_cell.angle_beta   90.00
_cell.angle_gamma   90.00
#
_symmetry.space_group_name_H-M   'P 1'
#
loop_
_entity.id
_entity.type
_entity.pdbx_description
1 polymer ?
#
loop_
_entity_poly.entity_id
_entity_poly.type
_entity_poly.pdbx_seq_one_letter_code
_entity_poly.pdbx_strand_id
1 'polypeptide(L)'
;MRISGLPAFCAVVLFTGIAFAQAPTEEQRDAIRAECRSDFIAKCSGVTPGGIEALTCLQQHSATLSAGCQKAVSAVNVKPKSTSAAPTPAAPANTAATTPAPATGTPAHQPTQAQRNAVKSACQRDFMAQCSGVSPGGAAALSCLQQHNAALSAPCQQAVAALGGSGGAAAGAAATGAVTPAPRAMMPAFSPREEVMILRETCGADFRALCRMVPLGGGRGIACLRDNLQRVSPACHRVLTSGL
;
A
#
# COMPACT_ATOMS: atom_id res chain seq x y z
N MET A 1 -77.33 -12.48 -33.43
CA MET A 1 -76.87 -11.96 -34.72
C MET A 1 -75.51 -11.29 -34.50
N ARG A 2 -74.42 -11.92 -35.00
CA ARG A 2 -73.07 -11.40 -35.38
C ARG A 2 -72.33 -10.48 -34.37
N ILE A 3 -71.29 -10.93 -33.65
CA ILE A 3 -69.85 -11.08 -34.03
C ILE A 3 -69.20 -9.82 -34.64
N SER A 4 -68.18 -9.27 -33.96
CA SER A 4 -66.92 -8.63 -34.43
C SER A 4 -66.42 -7.63 -33.36
N GLY A 5 -65.20 -7.57 -32.85
CA GLY A 5 -63.91 -8.24 -33.07
C GLY A 5 -62.89 -7.70 -32.04
N LEU A 6 -61.90 -8.53 -31.69
CA LEU A 6 -60.73 -8.31 -30.80
C LEU A 6 -59.88 -7.03 -31.10
N PRO A 7 -58.86 -6.61 -30.30
CA PRO A 7 -58.12 -7.41 -29.31
C PRO A 7 -57.76 -6.76 -27.96
N ALA A 8 -57.42 -7.67 -27.04
CA ALA A 8 -56.64 -7.47 -25.84
C ALA A 8 -55.37 -6.61 -26.04
N PHE A 9 -55.21 -5.61 -25.18
CA PHE A 9 -53.91 -5.02 -24.86
C PHE A 9 -53.71 -5.10 -23.34
N CYS A 10 -53.55 -6.32 -22.83
CA CYS A 10 -52.79 -6.51 -21.60
C CYS A 10 -51.35 -6.15 -21.94
N ALA A 11 -50.92 -4.93 -21.60
CA ALA A 11 -49.52 -4.53 -21.63
C ALA A 11 -48.78 -5.30 -20.54
N VAL A 12 -48.51 -6.58 -20.80
CA VAL A 12 -47.48 -7.35 -20.11
C VAL A 12 -46.17 -6.72 -20.54
N VAL A 13 -45.65 -5.83 -19.69
CA VAL A 13 -44.28 -5.33 -19.82
C VAL A 13 -43.36 -6.50 -19.51
N LEU A 14 -43.08 -7.32 -20.52
CA LEU A 14 -41.96 -8.25 -20.52
C LEU A 14 -40.69 -7.38 -20.52
N PHE A 15 -40.20 -7.04 -19.32
CA PHE A 15 -38.81 -6.62 -19.15
C PHE A 15 -37.93 -7.82 -19.54
N THR A 16 -37.55 -7.86 -20.81
CA THR A 16 -36.47 -8.68 -21.33
C THR A 16 -35.22 -8.33 -20.55
N GLY A 17 -34.80 -9.24 -19.67
CA GLY A 17 -33.62 -9.08 -18.84
C GLY A 17 -32.38 -8.84 -19.71
N ILE A 18 -31.81 -7.65 -19.59
CA ILE A 18 -30.49 -7.35 -20.13
C ILE A 18 -29.49 -8.13 -19.27
N ALA A 19 -29.08 -9.29 -19.76
CA ALA A 19 -27.94 -10.01 -19.22
C ALA A 19 -26.67 -9.21 -19.53
N PHE A 20 -26.34 -8.24 -18.68
CA PHE A 20 -24.99 -7.68 -18.64
C PHE A 20 -24.02 -8.84 -18.47
N ALA A 21 -23.13 -9.01 -19.45
CA ALA A 21 -21.95 -9.85 -19.32
C ALA A 21 -21.23 -9.44 -18.03
N GLN A 22 -21.38 -10.25 -16.98
CA GLN A 22 -20.85 -9.94 -15.66
C GLN A 22 -19.32 -10.00 -15.77
N ALA A 23 -18.68 -8.83 -15.86
CA ALA A 23 -17.25 -8.74 -15.70
C ALA A 23 -16.87 -9.30 -14.31
N PRO A 24 -15.69 -9.94 -14.16
CA PRO A 24 -15.24 -10.42 -12.86
C PRO A 24 -15.22 -9.26 -11.87
N THR A 25 -15.78 -9.49 -10.68
CA THR A 25 -15.85 -8.49 -9.61
C THR A 25 -14.43 -8.07 -9.19
N GLU A 26 -14.28 -6.84 -8.68
CA GLU A 26 -12.99 -6.32 -8.23
C GLU A 26 -12.33 -7.24 -7.19
N GLU A 27 -13.13 -7.80 -6.27
CA GLU A 27 -12.69 -8.75 -5.25
C GLU A 27 -12.13 -10.04 -5.88
N GLN A 28 -12.79 -10.56 -6.93
CA GLN A 28 -12.34 -11.75 -7.65
C GLN A 28 -11.06 -11.45 -8.43
N ARG A 29 -10.93 -10.27 -9.04
CA ARG A 29 -9.71 -9.81 -9.73
C ARG A 29 -8.53 -9.69 -8.77
N ASP A 30 -8.76 -9.18 -7.57
CA ASP A 30 -7.70 -9.04 -6.56
C ASP A 30 -7.28 -10.40 -5.99
N ALA A 31 -8.21 -11.33 -5.81
CA ALA A 31 -7.88 -12.71 -5.42
C ALA A 31 -7.01 -13.42 -6.48
N ILE A 32 -7.36 -13.28 -7.77
CA ILE A 32 -6.53 -13.82 -8.87
C ILE A 32 -5.16 -13.13 -8.89
N ARG A 33 -5.11 -11.81 -8.70
CA ARG A 33 -3.84 -11.05 -8.69
C ARG A 33 -2.91 -11.53 -7.58
N ALA A 34 -3.45 -11.87 -6.40
CA ALA A 34 -2.66 -12.37 -5.29
C ALA A 34 -1.97 -13.69 -5.65
N GLU A 35 -2.72 -14.64 -6.23
CA GLU A 35 -2.21 -15.95 -6.67
C GLU A 35 -1.30 -15.86 -7.90
N CYS A 36 -1.63 -15.00 -8.86
CA CYS A 36 -0.92 -14.83 -10.12
C CYS A 36 0.23 -13.84 -10.07
N ARG A 37 0.56 -13.27 -8.91
CA ARG A 37 1.49 -12.13 -8.83
C ARG A 37 2.87 -12.46 -9.36
N SER A 38 3.41 -13.62 -9.01
CA SER A 38 4.73 -14.08 -9.45
C SER A 38 4.76 -14.29 -10.96
N ASP A 39 3.77 -15.00 -11.50
CA ASP A 39 3.65 -15.28 -12.93
C ASP A 39 3.41 -14.00 -13.74
N PHE A 40 2.61 -13.07 -13.23
CA PHE A 40 2.36 -11.77 -13.86
C PHE A 40 3.65 -10.94 -13.96
N ILE A 41 4.48 -10.93 -12.92
CA ILE A 41 5.78 -10.23 -12.95
C ILE A 41 6.73 -10.89 -13.96
N ALA A 42 6.70 -12.22 -14.09
CA ALA A 42 7.59 -12.96 -14.98
C ALA A 42 7.17 -12.90 -16.45
N LYS A 43 5.86 -12.83 -16.74
CA LYS A 43 5.32 -12.97 -18.10
C LYS A 43 4.62 -11.70 -18.63
N CYS A 44 4.16 -10.82 -17.74
CA CYS A 44 3.25 -9.71 -18.06
C CYS A 44 3.68 -8.34 -17.48
N SER A 45 4.95 -8.16 -17.13
CA SER A 45 5.47 -6.93 -16.48
C SER A 45 5.31 -5.64 -17.29
N GLY A 46 5.03 -5.72 -18.59
CA GLY A 46 4.77 -4.58 -19.47
C GLY A 46 3.32 -4.10 -19.47
N VAL A 47 2.44 -4.76 -18.73
CA VAL A 47 0.99 -4.52 -18.76
C VAL A 47 0.51 -3.86 -17.47
N THR A 48 -0.44 -2.93 -17.57
CA THR A 48 -1.01 -2.22 -16.41
C THR A 48 -1.75 -3.21 -15.49
N PRO A 49 -1.36 -3.32 -14.20
CA PRO A 49 -1.98 -4.25 -13.27
C PRO A 49 -3.43 -3.86 -12.96
N GLY A 50 -4.30 -4.87 -12.90
CA GLY A 50 -5.71 -4.71 -12.50
C GLY A 50 -6.70 -4.42 -13.63
N GLY A 51 -6.21 -4.02 -14.81
CA GLY A 51 -7.03 -3.87 -16.00
C GLY A 51 -7.39 -5.20 -16.67
N ILE A 52 -8.26 -5.14 -17.67
CA ILE A 52 -8.57 -6.27 -18.56
C ILE A 52 -7.29 -6.75 -19.28
N GLU A 53 -6.41 -5.82 -19.66
CA GLU A 53 -5.11 -6.12 -20.28
C GLU A 53 -4.28 -7.12 -19.46
N ALA A 54 -4.27 -6.99 -18.13
CA ALA A 54 -3.54 -7.90 -17.26
C ALA A 54 -4.09 -9.33 -17.30
N LEU A 55 -5.42 -9.47 -17.37
CA LEU A 55 -6.08 -10.77 -17.51
C LEU A 55 -5.85 -11.36 -18.91
N THR A 56 -5.88 -10.54 -19.96
CA THR A 56 -5.59 -10.98 -21.34
C THR A 56 -4.17 -11.53 -21.46
N CYS A 57 -3.17 -10.83 -20.89
CA CYS A 57 -1.79 -11.31 -20.89
C CYS A 57 -1.63 -12.64 -20.13
N LEU A 58 -2.26 -12.76 -18.95
CA LEU A 58 -2.25 -14.01 -18.18
C LEU A 58 -2.92 -15.14 -18.98
N GLN A 59 -4.06 -14.89 -19.62
CA GLN A 59 -4.74 -15.90 -20.46
C GLN A 59 -3.84 -16.38 -21.61
N GLN A 60 -3.12 -15.47 -22.27
CA GLN A 60 -2.20 -15.80 -23.36
C GLN A 60 -1.00 -16.65 -22.88
N HIS A 61 -0.62 -16.51 -21.61
CA HIS A 61 0.46 -17.28 -20.99
C HIS A 61 -0.02 -18.47 -20.13
N SER A 62 -1.32 -18.81 -20.15
CA SER A 62 -1.95 -19.78 -19.24
C SER A 62 -1.28 -21.15 -19.16
N ALA A 63 -0.68 -21.64 -20.25
CA ALA A 63 0.06 -22.90 -20.30
C ALA A 63 1.45 -22.85 -19.62
N THR A 64 1.94 -21.64 -19.32
CA THR A 64 3.24 -21.39 -18.68
C THR A 64 3.13 -20.72 -17.32
N LEU A 65 1.91 -20.49 -16.83
CA LEU A 65 1.66 -20.01 -15.47
C LEU A 65 1.84 -21.16 -14.47
N SER A 66 2.08 -20.80 -13.21
CA SER A 66 1.98 -21.74 -12.10
C SER A 66 0.59 -22.38 -12.03
N ALA A 67 0.53 -23.62 -11.50
CA ALA A 67 -0.72 -24.36 -11.36
C ALA A 67 -1.78 -23.62 -10.51
N GLY A 68 -1.34 -22.86 -9.50
CA GLY A 68 -2.22 -22.02 -8.67
C GLY A 68 -2.83 -20.87 -9.47
N CYS A 69 -2.01 -20.14 -10.21
CA CYS A 69 -2.47 -19.03 -11.04
C CYS A 69 -3.35 -19.50 -12.21
N GLN A 70 -2.97 -20.59 -12.89
CA GLN A 70 -3.78 -21.16 -13.97
C GLN A 70 -5.18 -21.56 -13.47
N LYS A 71 -5.28 -22.20 -12.30
CA LYS A 71 -6.56 -22.57 -11.68
C LYS A 71 -7.42 -21.35 -11.38
N ALA A 72 -6.83 -20.27 -10.85
CA ALA A 72 -7.54 -19.02 -10.55
C ALA A 72 -8.05 -18.31 -11.81
N VAL A 73 -7.24 -18.25 -12.88
CA VAL A 73 -7.64 -17.62 -14.15
C VAL A 73 -8.69 -18.46 -14.88
N SER A 74 -8.58 -19.79 -14.86
CA SER A 74 -9.56 -20.70 -15.46
C SER A 74 -10.92 -20.66 -14.75
N ALA A 75 -10.94 -20.51 -13.42
CA ALA A 75 -12.19 -20.36 -12.65
C ALA A 75 -12.97 -19.07 -12.96
N VAL A 76 -12.32 -18.10 -13.63
CA VAL A 76 -12.93 -16.82 -14.01
C VAL A 76 -13.30 -16.80 -15.48
N ASN A 77 -12.52 -17.49 -16.33
CA ASN A 77 -12.85 -17.68 -17.74
C ASN A 77 -14.04 -18.64 -17.92
N VAL A 78 -14.17 -19.63 -17.03
CA VAL A 78 -15.35 -20.47 -16.92
C VAL A 78 -16.33 -19.76 -15.99
N LYS A 79 -17.28 -19.04 -16.58
CA LYS A 79 -18.39 -18.35 -15.92
C LYS A 79 -18.78 -18.99 -14.57
N PRO A 80 -18.61 -18.30 -13.43
CA PRO A 80 -19.23 -18.75 -12.20
C PRO A 80 -20.75 -18.62 -12.37
N LYS A 81 -21.43 -19.75 -12.52
CA LYS A 81 -22.81 -19.88 -12.10
C LYS A 81 -22.80 -19.58 -10.60
N SER A 82 -23.19 -18.37 -10.20
CA SER A 82 -23.62 -18.12 -8.83
C SER A 82 -24.66 -19.17 -8.47
N THR A 83 -24.23 -20.15 -7.70
CA THR A 83 -25.09 -20.93 -6.84
C THR A 83 -24.53 -20.65 -5.46
N SER A 84 -25.22 -19.78 -4.73
CA SER A 84 -25.17 -19.82 -3.28
C SER A 84 -25.72 -21.19 -2.89
N ALA A 85 -24.81 -22.15 -2.76
CA ALA A 85 -25.05 -23.45 -2.17
C ALA A 85 -23.82 -23.71 -1.30
N ALA A 86 -24.04 -23.61 0.00
CA ALA A 86 -23.06 -23.97 1.01
C ALA A 86 -22.47 -25.36 0.68
N PRO A 87 -21.14 -25.56 0.75
CA PRO A 87 -20.61 -26.91 0.78
C PRO A 87 -20.91 -27.48 2.17
N THR A 88 -21.90 -28.36 2.25
CA THR A 88 -22.07 -29.28 3.37
C THR A 88 -20.88 -30.25 3.35
N PRO A 89 -20.03 -30.32 4.40
CA PRO A 89 -19.01 -31.35 4.47
C PRO A 89 -19.65 -32.66 4.92
N ALA A 90 -19.71 -33.66 4.03
CA ALA A 90 -19.90 -35.05 4.43
C ALA A 90 -18.51 -35.68 4.57
N ALA A 91 -18.10 -35.93 5.82
CA ALA A 91 -17.07 -36.93 6.15
C ALA A 91 -17.67 -38.35 5.97
N PRO A 92 -16.87 -39.40 5.72
CA PRO A 92 -15.98 -40.04 6.71
C PRO A 92 -14.62 -40.44 6.08
N ALA A 93 -13.62 -41.03 6.74
CA ALA A 93 -13.11 -41.08 8.11
C ALA A 93 -11.67 -41.61 7.99
N ASN A 94 -10.74 -40.98 8.73
CA ASN A 94 -9.47 -41.46 9.26
C ASN A 94 -8.67 -42.58 8.54
N THR A 95 -7.47 -42.23 8.07
CA THR A 95 -6.26 -43.03 8.34
C THR A 95 -5.12 -42.07 8.70
N ALA A 96 -4.43 -42.41 9.78
CA ALA A 96 -3.49 -41.58 10.51
C ALA A 96 -2.13 -41.40 9.81
N ALA A 97 -1.45 -40.32 10.24
CA ALA A 97 0.01 -40.12 10.28
C ALA A 97 0.75 -40.16 8.92
N THR A 98 1.22 -39.04 8.39
CA THR A 98 2.30 -38.27 9.00
C THR A 98 2.13 -36.79 8.68
N THR A 99 2.01 -35.98 9.72
CA THR A 99 2.03 -34.52 9.67
C THR A 99 3.46 -34.06 9.33
N PRO A 100 3.75 -33.38 8.21
CA PRO A 100 4.76 -32.34 8.27
C PRO A 100 4.13 -31.24 9.13
N ALA A 101 4.72 -30.99 10.30
CA ALA A 101 4.39 -29.85 11.13
C ALA A 101 4.21 -28.59 10.26
N PRO A 102 3.32 -27.64 10.61
CA PRO A 102 3.37 -26.33 10.00
C PRO A 102 4.78 -25.81 10.24
N ALA A 103 5.58 -25.78 9.18
CA ALA A 103 6.78 -24.98 9.20
C ALA A 103 6.26 -23.57 9.42
N THR A 104 6.41 -23.09 10.66
CA THR A 104 6.67 -21.70 10.99
C THR A 104 7.99 -21.30 10.33
N GLY A 105 8.05 -21.44 9.01
CA GLY A 105 9.00 -20.74 8.18
C GLY A 105 8.44 -19.35 8.03
N THR A 106 8.84 -18.45 8.92
CA THR A 106 8.79 -17.01 8.65
C THR A 106 9.39 -16.81 7.25
N PRO A 107 8.65 -16.28 6.25
CA PRO A 107 9.27 -15.97 4.97
C PRO A 107 10.46 -15.06 5.25
N ALA A 108 11.64 -15.52 4.87
CA ALA A 108 12.87 -14.78 5.03
C ALA A 108 12.70 -13.39 4.40
N HIS A 109 12.80 -12.35 5.24
CA HIS A 109 13.24 -10.99 4.95
C HIS A 109 12.67 -10.26 3.71
N GLN A 110 11.53 -10.68 3.16
CA GLN A 110 10.92 -9.92 2.09
C GLN A 110 10.05 -8.82 2.69
N PRO A 111 10.34 -7.54 2.41
CA PRO A 111 9.56 -6.45 2.97
C PRO A 111 8.08 -6.63 2.62
N THR A 112 7.18 -6.32 3.54
CA THR A 112 5.74 -6.45 3.31
C THR A 112 5.29 -5.45 2.24
N GLN A 113 4.10 -5.67 1.66
CA GLN A 113 3.51 -4.73 0.69
C GLN A 113 3.37 -3.33 1.30
N ALA A 114 2.98 -3.26 2.58
CA ALA A 114 2.88 -2.01 3.33
C ALA A 114 4.24 -1.30 3.46
N GLN A 115 5.30 -2.04 3.78
CA GLN A 115 6.67 -1.52 3.85
C GLN A 115 7.16 -1.00 2.49
N ARG A 116 6.92 -1.74 1.39
CA ARG A 116 7.25 -1.28 0.04
C ARG A 116 6.52 0.02 -0.34
N ASN A 117 5.25 0.14 0.04
CA ASN A 117 4.47 1.35 -0.22
C ASN A 117 4.97 2.54 0.61
N ALA A 118 5.35 2.31 1.88
CA ALA A 118 5.94 3.33 2.75
C ALA A 118 7.28 3.85 2.22
N VAL A 119 8.14 2.95 1.70
CA VAL A 119 9.38 3.37 1.05
C VAL A 119 9.08 4.12 -0.25
N LYS A 120 8.13 3.66 -1.06
CA LYS A 120 7.76 4.35 -2.31
C LYS A 120 7.28 5.79 -2.06
N SER A 121 6.47 6.02 -1.03
CA SER A 121 5.99 7.36 -0.71
C SER A 121 7.09 8.26 -0.13
N ALA A 122 7.93 7.73 0.76
CA ALA A 122 9.04 8.49 1.35
C ALA A 122 10.13 8.84 0.31
N CYS A 123 10.37 7.94 -0.64
CA CYS A 123 11.44 8.04 -1.63
C CYS A 123 11.01 8.62 -2.97
N GLN A 124 9.74 9.04 -3.14
CA GLN A 124 9.21 9.36 -4.46
C GLN A 124 10.01 10.45 -5.19
N ARG A 125 10.43 11.52 -4.49
CA ARG A 125 11.19 12.60 -5.11
C ARG A 125 12.63 12.19 -5.45
N ASP A 126 13.29 11.51 -4.53
CA ASP A 126 14.66 11.01 -4.74
C ASP A 126 14.70 9.94 -5.83
N PHE A 127 13.64 9.13 -5.95
CA PHE A 127 13.53 8.15 -7.01
C PHE A 127 13.44 8.80 -8.39
N MET A 128 12.70 9.91 -8.53
CA MET A 128 12.59 10.60 -9.82
C MET A 128 13.88 11.30 -10.24
N ALA A 129 14.69 11.77 -9.30
CA ALA A 129 15.93 12.47 -9.62
C ALA A 129 17.16 11.53 -9.73
N GLN A 130 17.16 10.37 -9.06
CA GLN A 130 18.33 9.47 -8.99
C GLN A 130 18.08 8.12 -9.69
N CYS A 131 16.82 7.72 -9.91
CA CYS A 131 16.44 6.37 -10.37
C CYS A 131 15.38 6.37 -11.49
N SER A 132 15.31 7.41 -12.31
CA SER A 132 14.28 7.61 -13.36
C SER A 132 14.21 6.51 -14.44
N GLY A 133 15.26 5.69 -14.59
CA GLY A 133 15.31 4.56 -15.53
C GLY A 133 14.75 3.23 -15.00
N VAL A 134 14.18 3.21 -13.79
CA VAL A 134 13.77 1.97 -13.12
C VAL A 134 12.28 2.02 -12.73
N SER A 135 11.58 0.88 -12.78
CA SER A 135 10.16 0.82 -12.39
C SER A 135 9.99 0.94 -10.86
N PRO A 136 9.16 1.87 -10.36
CA PRO A 136 9.02 2.13 -8.93
C PRO A 136 8.30 1.01 -8.18
N GLY A 137 8.78 0.70 -6.97
CA GLY A 137 8.14 -0.26 -6.05
C GLY A 137 8.54 -1.73 -6.23
N GLY A 138 9.44 -2.02 -7.18
CA GLY A 138 10.05 -3.34 -7.35
C GLY A 138 11.42 -3.48 -6.66
N ALA A 139 12.01 -4.67 -6.73
CA ALA A 139 13.36 -4.93 -6.22
C ALA A 139 14.43 -4.07 -6.92
N ALA A 140 14.27 -3.82 -8.23
CA ALA A 140 15.16 -2.95 -9.00
C ALA A 140 15.15 -1.50 -8.47
N ALA A 141 13.98 -0.97 -8.08
CA ALA A 141 13.88 0.35 -7.47
C ALA A 141 14.61 0.41 -6.12
N LEU A 142 14.48 -0.62 -5.29
CA LEU A 142 15.22 -0.70 -4.03
C LEU A 142 16.74 -0.78 -4.24
N SER A 143 17.19 -1.52 -5.26
CA SER A 143 18.62 -1.64 -5.56
C SER A 143 19.21 -0.31 -6.05
N CYS A 144 18.48 0.44 -6.90
CA CYS A 144 18.90 1.77 -7.32
C CYS A 144 18.96 2.75 -6.13
N LEU A 145 17.95 2.76 -5.27
CA LEU A 145 17.95 3.59 -4.06
C LEU A 145 19.12 3.23 -3.12
N GLN A 146 19.44 1.94 -2.98
CA GLN A 146 20.59 1.49 -2.18
C GLN A 146 21.93 1.97 -2.76
N GLN A 147 22.11 1.97 -4.09
CA GLN A 147 23.32 2.50 -4.72
C GLN A 147 23.45 4.02 -4.55
N HIS A 148 22.33 4.74 -4.58
CA HIS A 148 22.29 6.19 -4.42
C HIS A 148 22.05 6.66 -2.99
N ASN A 149 22.22 5.79 -1.97
CA ASN A 149 21.78 6.07 -0.60
C ASN A 149 22.30 7.41 -0.04
N ALA A 150 23.57 7.74 -0.30
CA ALA A 150 24.18 9.00 0.13
C ALA A 150 23.58 10.26 -0.52
N ALA A 151 22.94 10.12 -1.69
CA ALA A 151 22.29 11.19 -2.43
C ALA A 151 20.77 11.25 -2.20
N LEU A 152 20.21 10.31 -1.42
CA LEU A 152 18.79 10.32 -1.06
C LEU A 152 18.53 11.32 0.08
N SER A 153 17.30 11.82 0.16
CA SER A 153 16.84 12.58 1.31
C SER A 153 16.84 11.74 2.60
N ALA A 154 17.05 12.40 3.74
CA ALA A 154 17.00 11.78 5.06
C ALA A 154 15.76 10.88 5.31
N PRO A 155 14.52 11.29 4.98
CA PRO A 155 13.35 10.43 5.16
C PRO A 155 13.39 9.18 4.28
N CYS A 156 13.92 9.29 3.05
CA CYS A 156 14.04 8.14 2.16
C CYS A 156 15.13 7.16 2.63
N GLN A 157 16.29 7.66 3.08
CA GLN A 157 17.34 6.83 3.69
C GLN A 157 16.81 6.04 4.88
N GLN A 158 16.05 6.70 5.75
CA GLN A 158 15.48 6.11 6.96
C GLN A 158 14.47 5.01 6.62
N ALA A 159 13.65 5.22 5.59
CA ALA A 159 12.69 4.23 5.11
C ALA A 159 13.37 3.01 4.48
N VAL A 160 14.46 3.20 3.72
CA VAL A 160 15.23 2.10 3.13
C VAL A 160 16.02 1.33 4.20
N ALA A 161 16.59 2.01 5.19
CA ALA A 161 17.29 1.39 6.32
C ALA A 161 16.34 0.53 7.18
N ALA A 162 15.10 0.96 7.37
CA ALA A 162 14.07 0.18 8.06
C ALA A 162 13.66 -1.12 7.35
N LEU A 163 14.02 -1.30 6.06
CA LEU A 163 13.84 -2.57 5.35
C LEU A 163 15.02 -3.54 5.56
N GLY A 164 16.21 -3.03 5.88
CA GLY A 164 17.42 -3.82 6.14
C GLY A 164 17.56 -4.26 7.60
N GLY A 165 16.76 -3.71 8.50
CA GLY A 165 16.69 -4.10 9.91
C GLY A 165 15.41 -4.87 10.19
N SER A 166 15.54 -6.17 10.48
CA SER A 166 14.45 -7.00 10.97
C SER A 166 13.94 -6.50 12.31
N GLY A 167 12.62 -6.32 12.42
CA GLY A 167 11.90 -6.31 13.69
C GLY A 167 11.43 -4.93 14.13
N GLY A 168 10.14 -4.65 13.92
CA GLY A 168 9.47 -3.55 14.60
C GLY A 168 9.14 -3.89 16.05
N ALA A 169 9.07 -2.88 16.92
CA ALA A 169 7.90 -2.55 17.72
C ALA A 169 8.21 -1.36 18.64
N ALA A 170 7.18 -0.58 18.91
CA ALA A 170 7.18 0.48 19.90
C ALA A 170 7.28 -0.03 21.35
N ALA A 171 7.65 0.92 22.21
CA ALA A 171 7.36 1.04 23.65
C ALA A 171 8.25 0.31 24.67
N GLY A 172 8.68 1.08 25.68
CA GLY A 172 9.04 0.57 27.00
C GLY A 172 10.33 1.13 27.57
N ALA A 173 10.21 2.10 28.49
CA ALA A 173 11.29 2.65 29.29
C ALA A 173 11.96 1.59 30.20
N ALA A 174 13.28 1.68 30.37
CA ALA A 174 13.94 1.74 31.68
C ALA A 174 15.46 1.89 31.50
N ALA A 175 16.03 2.75 32.33
CA ALA A 175 17.44 3.14 32.34
C ALA A 175 18.40 2.00 32.72
N THR A 176 19.60 2.03 32.18
CA THR A 176 20.85 2.10 32.97
C THR A 176 22.00 2.51 32.04
N GLY A 177 22.86 3.39 32.57
CA GLY A 177 23.77 4.20 31.78
C GLY A 177 24.96 3.46 31.19
N ALA A 178 25.36 3.91 30.01
CA ALA A 178 26.73 3.80 29.52
C ALA A 178 27.03 5.05 28.68
N VAL A 179 28.20 5.63 28.93
CA VAL A 179 28.70 6.90 28.38
C VAL A 179 28.64 6.87 26.85
N THR A 180 27.86 7.79 26.27
CA THR A 180 27.66 7.97 24.83
C THR A 180 28.49 9.15 24.31
N PRO A 181 29.08 9.07 23.10
CA PRO A 181 29.66 10.24 22.45
C PRO A 181 28.55 11.25 22.11
N ALA A 182 28.89 12.54 22.12
CA ALA A 182 27.96 13.66 22.03
C ALA A 182 26.90 13.49 20.90
N PRO A 183 25.61 13.68 21.21
CA PRO A 183 24.54 13.50 20.22
C PRO A 183 24.63 14.60 19.16
N ARG A 184 24.53 14.22 17.88
CA ARG A 184 24.03 15.15 16.86
C ARG A 184 22.63 15.55 17.32
N ALA A 185 22.38 16.84 17.46
CA ALA A 185 21.11 17.38 17.92
C ALA A 185 19.98 16.92 16.97
N MET A 186 19.34 15.80 17.31
CA MET A 186 18.06 15.41 16.74
C MET A 186 17.09 16.45 17.28
N MET A 187 16.73 17.40 16.42
CA MET A 187 15.80 18.46 16.81
C MET A 187 14.52 17.83 17.39
N PRO A 188 13.92 18.46 18.41
CA PRO A 188 12.81 17.91 19.17
C PRO A 188 11.67 17.43 18.27
N ALA A 189 11.13 16.26 18.61
CA ALA A 189 9.86 15.79 18.08
C ALA A 189 8.75 16.25 19.02
N PHE A 190 7.72 16.88 18.46
CA PHE A 190 6.57 17.36 19.23
C PHE A 190 5.35 16.46 18.97
N SER A 191 4.59 16.20 20.01
CA SER A 191 3.28 15.56 19.89
C SER A 191 2.29 16.49 19.17
N PRO A 192 1.19 15.93 18.60
CA PRO A 192 0.17 16.74 17.96
C PRO A 192 -0.44 17.82 18.87
N ARG A 193 -0.46 17.61 20.19
CA ARG A 193 -0.95 18.60 21.16
C ARG A 193 0.05 19.74 21.37
N GLU A 194 1.33 19.40 21.50
CA GLU A 194 2.41 20.39 21.63
C GLU A 194 2.56 21.23 20.35
N GLU A 195 2.41 20.62 19.17
CA GLU A 195 2.42 21.34 17.89
C GLU A 195 1.40 22.48 17.89
N VAL A 196 0.16 22.23 18.34
CA VAL A 196 -0.88 23.26 18.40
C VAL A 196 -0.55 24.35 19.43
N MET A 197 -0.01 23.98 20.59
CA MET A 197 0.39 24.94 21.63
C MET A 197 1.52 25.85 21.13
N ILE A 198 2.60 25.27 20.59
CA ILE A 198 3.75 26.00 20.06
C ILE A 198 3.32 26.96 18.95
N LEU A 199 2.48 26.51 18.01
CA LEU A 199 1.99 27.36 16.93
C LEU A 199 1.05 28.45 17.43
N ARG A 200 0.32 28.26 18.52
CA ARG A 200 -0.56 29.29 19.06
C ARG A 200 0.22 30.34 19.87
N GLU A 201 1.17 29.91 20.68
CA GLU A 201 1.79 30.74 21.71
C GLU A 201 3.12 31.36 21.26
N THR A 202 4.01 30.58 20.65
CA THR A 202 5.38 31.04 20.37
C THR A 202 5.65 31.28 18.89
N CYS A 203 5.15 30.40 18.02
CA CYS A 203 5.45 30.40 16.60
C CYS A 203 4.30 30.96 15.72
N GLY A 204 3.25 31.52 16.32
CA GLY A 204 2.02 31.86 15.58
C GLY A 204 2.16 32.97 14.56
N ALA A 205 2.98 33.99 14.84
CA ALA A 205 3.26 35.05 13.88
C ALA A 205 4.08 34.50 12.69
N ASP A 206 5.11 33.72 12.99
CA ASP A 206 5.98 33.09 12.00
C ASP A 206 5.21 32.12 11.10
N PHE A 207 4.34 31.30 11.69
CA PHE A 207 3.51 30.36 10.95
C PHE A 207 2.54 31.06 9.99
N ARG A 208 1.91 32.16 10.42
CA ARG A 208 1.04 32.97 9.54
C ARG A 208 1.82 33.66 8.43
N ALA A 209 3.05 34.10 8.69
CA ALA A 209 3.87 34.80 7.71
C ALA A 209 4.49 33.85 6.67
N LEU A 210 4.91 32.65 7.10
CA LEU A 210 5.76 31.75 6.30
C LEU A 210 5.03 30.47 5.85
N CYS A 211 4.05 29.99 6.63
CA CYS A 211 3.46 28.66 6.50
C CYS A 211 1.93 28.65 6.41
N ARG A 212 1.27 29.77 6.08
CA ARG A 212 -0.20 29.92 6.12
C ARG A 212 -1.01 28.89 5.32
N MET A 213 -0.42 28.27 4.30
CA MET A 213 -1.08 27.28 3.44
C MET A 213 -0.89 25.84 3.95
N VAL A 214 -0.12 25.64 5.03
CA VAL A 214 0.20 24.31 5.56
C VAL A 214 -0.92 23.85 6.49
N PRO A 215 -1.55 22.69 6.23
CA PRO A 215 -2.57 22.16 7.13
C PRO A 215 -1.96 21.77 8.47
N LEU A 216 -2.54 22.23 9.57
CA LEU A 216 -2.11 21.86 10.92
C LEU A 216 -2.30 20.37 11.19
N GLY A 217 -1.45 19.82 12.07
CA GLY A 217 -1.51 18.44 12.53
C GLY A 217 -0.53 17.49 11.82
N GLY A 218 -0.11 16.46 12.53
CA GLY A 218 0.84 15.47 12.03
C GLY A 218 2.26 16.02 11.85
N GLY A 219 2.63 17.10 12.54
CA GLY A 219 3.96 17.70 12.51
C GLY A 219 4.23 18.59 11.29
N ARG A 220 3.26 18.79 10.40
CA ARG A 220 3.45 19.54 9.16
C ARG A 220 3.73 21.02 9.41
N GLY A 221 3.09 21.62 10.41
CA GLY A 221 3.28 23.03 10.72
C GLY A 221 4.68 23.29 11.26
N ILE A 222 5.13 22.42 12.17
CA ILE A 222 6.49 22.42 12.70
C ILE A 222 7.52 22.15 11.61
N ALA A 223 7.27 21.20 10.70
CA ALA A 223 8.17 20.92 9.59
C ALA A 223 8.37 22.15 8.69
N CYS A 224 7.30 22.84 8.31
CA CYS A 224 7.39 24.06 7.52
C CYS A 224 8.18 25.17 8.23
N LEU A 225 7.97 25.34 9.54
CA LEU A 225 8.75 26.31 10.33
C LEU A 225 10.22 25.93 10.41
N ARG A 226 10.53 24.63 10.49
CA ARG A 226 11.90 24.12 10.50
C ARG A 226 12.61 24.35 9.17
N ASP A 227 11.91 24.20 8.06
CA ASP A 227 12.42 24.52 6.72
C ASP A 227 12.70 26.03 6.55
N ASN A 228 12.11 26.87 7.41
CA ASN A 228 12.29 28.33 7.43
C ASN A 228 13.02 28.83 8.69
N LEU A 229 13.84 28.00 9.37
CA LEU A 229 14.51 28.36 10.64
C LEU A 229 15.25 29.70 10.61
N GLN A 230 15.84 30.08 9.48
CA GLN A 230 16.59 31.33 9.34
C GLN A 230 15.68 32.58 9.25
N ARG A 231 14.38 32.39 9.03
CA ARG A 231 13.39 33.45 8.80
C ARG A 231 12.34 33.57 9.91
N VAL A 232 12.29 32.60 10.82
CA VAL A 232 11.39 32.66 11.99
C VAL A 232 11.97 33.57 13.07
N SER A 233 11.12 33.99 13.99
CA SER A 233 11.51 34.76 15.16
C SER A 233 12.52 34.00 16.05
N PRO A 234 13.39 34.70 16.80
CA PRO A 234 14.34 34.06 17.71
C PRO A 234 13.68 33.19 18.80
N ALA A 235 12.48 33.58 19.23
CA ALA A 235 11.70 32.83 20.20
C ALA A 235 11.22 31.49 19.60
N CYS A 236 10.63 31.52 18.40
CA CYS A 236 10.20 30.31 17.70
C CYS A 236 11.39 29.42 17.33
N HIS A 237 12.50 30.01 16.86
CA HIS A 237 13.74 29.27 16.56
C HIS A 237 14.22 28.46 17.78
N ARG A 238 14.29 29.08 18.96
CA ARG A 238 14.71 28.37 20.19
C ARG A 238 13.82 27.18 20.52
N VAL A 239 12.49 27.36 20.43
CA VAL A 239 11.57 26.24 20.69
C VAL A 239 11.79 25.12 19.69
N LEU A 240 11.95 25.44 18.40
CA LEU A 240 12.16 24.43 17.35
C LEU A 240 13.50 23.69 17.48
N THR A 241 14.56 24.34 17.99
CA THR A 241 15.89 23.72 18.13
C THR A 241 16.12 23.03 19.47
N SER A 242 15.51 23.56 20.54
CA SER A 242 15.84 23.18 21.92
C SER A 242 14.67 22.51 22.65
N GLY A 243 13.45 22.60 22.10
CA GLY A 243 12.22 22.12 22.75
C GLY A 243 11.50 23.22 23.52
N LEU A 244 10.36 22.87 24.12
CA LEU A 244 9.66 23.73 25.08
C LEU A 244 10.43 23.85 26.40
#